data_AF-A0A7V4MT21-F1
#
_entry.id   AF-A0A7V4MT21-F1
#
_cell.length_a   1.000
_cell.length_b   1.000
_cell.length_c   1.000
_cell.angle_alpha   90.00
_cell.angle_beta   90.00
_cell.angle_gamma   90.00
#
_symmetry.space_group_name_H-M   'P 1'
#
loop_
_entity.id
_entity.type
_entity.pdbx_description
1 polymer ?
#
loop_
_entity_poly.entity_id
_entity_poly.type
_entity_poly.pdbx_seq_one_letter_code
_entity_poly.pdbx_strand_id
1 'polypeptide(L)' 'MAEPNHEHTLRLLLVSSLQRDCRAFLIDRQAGGCSANTLRGYTVELTRLTTWLEAHGVTDVASITPTHLRRVLLEL' A
#
# COMPACT_ATOMS: atom_id res chain seq x y z
N MET A 1 -41.60 -5.60 -23.50
CA MET A 1 -40.90 -5.81 -22.21
C MET A 1 -39.45 -5.46 -22.44
N ALA A 2 -38.98 -4.30 -21.96
CA ALA A 2 -37.59 -3.88 -22.11
C ALA A 2 -36.78 -4.45 -20.94
N GLU A 3 -35.68 -5.14 -21.24
CA GLU A 3 -34.78 -5.69 -20.22
C GLU A 3 -34.07 -4.57 -19.45
N PRO A 4 -33.81 -4.75 -18.14
CA PRO A 4 -33.09 -3.77 -17.35
C PRO A 4 -31.62 -3.71 -17.79
N ASN A 5 -31.21 -2.53 -18.29
CA ASN A 5 -29.84 -2.20 -18.64
C ASN A 5 -28.99 -2.17 -17.35
N HIS A 6 -28.15 -3.18 -17.13
CA HIS A 6 -27.26 -3.22 -15.97
C HIS A 6 -26.04 -2.35 -16.26
N GLU A 7 -26.08 -1.10 -15.79
CA GLU A 7 -24.94 -0.18 -15.86
C GLU A 7 -23.79 -0.72 -14.99
N HIS A 8 -22.78 -1.29 -15.63
CA HIS A 8 -21.56 -1.73 -14.96
C HIS A 8 -20.61 -0.53 -14.85
N THR A 9 -20.53 0.08 -13.67
CA THR A 9 -19.59 1.18 -13.42
C THR A 9 -18.19 0.63 -13.11
N LEU A 10 -17.24 0.82 -14.03
CA LEU A 10 -15.82 0.54 -13.79
C LEU A 10 -15.18 1.73 -13.06
N ARG A 11 -14.61 1.48 -11.88
CA ARG A 11 -13.82 2.48 -11.14
C ARG A 11 -12.33 2.23 -11.35
N LEU A 12 -11.64 3.18 -11.97
CA LEU A 12 -10.19 3.17 -12.09
C LEU A 12 -9.56 3.71 -10.80
N LEU A 13 -8.66 2.93 -10.20
CA LEU A 13 -7.86 3.32 -9.05
C LEU A 13 -6.41 3.48 -9.50
N LEU A 14 -5.87 4.69 -9.39
CA LEU A 14 -4.44 4.94 -9.55
C LEU A 14 -3.74 4.48 -8.26
N VAL A 15 -2.86 3.49 -8.41
CA VAL A 15 -2.09 2.89 -7.31
C VAL A 15 -0.62 3.12 -7.60
N SER A 16 0.12 3.71 -6.66
CA SER A 16 1.56 3.94 -6.81
C SER A 16 2.34 2.62 -6.91
N SER A 17 3.57 2.66 -7.44
CA SER A 17 4.44 1.48 -7.42
C SER A 17 4.69 1.01 -5.99
N LEU A 18 4.94 1.94 -5.07
CA LEU A 18 5.13 1.68 -3.65
C LEU A 18 3.95 0.93 -3.01
N GLN A 19 2.71 1.33 -3.30
CA GLN A 19 1.51 0.62 -2.81
C GLN A 19 1.38 -0.79 -3.40
N ARG A 20 1.75 -0.98 -4.67
CA ARG A 20 1.76 -2.32 -5.30
C ARG A 20 2.78 -3.23 -4.63
N ASP A 21 3.98 -2.72 -4.34
CA ASP A 21 5.05 -3.48 -3.71
C ASP A 21 4.70 -3.87 -2.26
N CYS A 22 4.08 -2.95 -1.51
CA CYS A 22 3.59 -3.26 -0.16
C CYS A 22 2.52 -4.36 -0.17
N ARG A 23 1.60 -4.33 -1.14
CA ARG A 23 0.60 -5.39 -1.32
C ARG A 23 1.25 -6.73 -1.67
N ALA A 24 2.23 -6.72 -2.58
CA ALA A 24 2.97 -7.92 -2.95
C ALA A 24 3.69 -8.53 -1.75
N PHE A 25 4.34 -7.69 -0.92
CA PHE A 25 4.96 -8.13 0.33
C PHE A 25 3.95 -8.79 1.28
N LEU A 26 2.78 -8.18 1.51
CA LEU A 26 1.76 -8.77 2.41
C LEU A 26 1.23 -10.11 1.89
N ILE A 27 1.02 -10.24 0.58
CA ILE A 27 0.60 -11.50 -0.06
C ILE A 27 1.67 -12.58 0.15
N ASP A 28 2.95 -12.24 -0.06
CA ASP A 28 4.06 -13.16 0.14
C ASP A 28 4.17 -13.60 1.61
N ARG A 29 4.07 -12.68 2.57
CA ARG A 29 4.05 -13.03 4.00
C ARG A 29 2.86 -13.92 4.37
N GLN A 30 1.70 -13.67 3.78
CA GLN A 30 0.51 -14.50 4.00
C GLN A 30 0.70 -15.91 3.45
N ALA A 31 1.22 -16.05 2.23
CA ALA A 31 1.54 -17.33 1.61
C ALA A 31 2.62 -18.09 2.41
N GLY A 32 3.56 -17.37 3.02
CA GLY A 32 4.59 -17.91 3.93
C GLY A 32 4.08 -18.31 5.32
N GLY A 33 2.78 -18.24 5.59
CA GLY A 33 2.19 -18.70 6.87
C GLY A 33 2.34 -17.72 8.03
N CYS A 34 2.60 -16.43 7.77
CA CYS A 34 2.55 -15.42 8.84
C CYS A 34 1.18 -15.39 9.52
N SER A 35 1.17 -15.25 10.84
CA SER A 35 -0.08 -15.17 11.60
C SER A 35 -0.91 -13.95 11.17
N ALA A 36 -2.24 -14.05 11.28
CA ALA A 36 -3.13 -12.92 11.00
C ALA A 36 -2.81 -11.68 11.85
N ASN A 37 -2.32 -11.87 13.08
CA ASN A 37 -1.91 -10.77 13.94
C ASN A 37 -0.65 -10.08 13.41
N THR A 38 0.33 -10.87 12.94
CA THR A 38 1.56 -10.35 12.32
C THR A 38 1.24 -9.57 11.04
N LEU A 39 0.39 -10.11 10.16
CA LEU A 39 -0.03 -9.42 8.94
C LEU A 39 -0.75 -8.11 9.24
N ARG A 40 -1.57 -8.07 10.29
CA ARG A 40 -2.23 -6.84 10.75
C ARG A 40 -1.22 -5.80 11.20
N GLY A 41 -0.21 -6.20 11.98
CA GLY A 41 0.89 -5.34 12.38
C GLY A 41 1.62 -4.76 11.17
N TYR A 42 2.03 -5.60 10.22
CA TYR A 42 2.65 -5.14 8.97
C TYR A 42 1.75 -4.19 8.19
N THR A 43 0.45 -4.46 8.10
CA THR A 43 -0.49 -3.60 7.40
C THR A 43 -0.54 -2.21 8.02
N VAL A 44 -0.60 -2.12 9.36
CA VAL A 44 -0.63 -0.84 10.07
C VAL A 44 0.66 -0.05 9.84
N GLU A 45 1.82 -0.67 10.03
CA GLU A 45 3.11 0.00 9.87
C GLU A 45 3.36 0.43 8.42
N LEU A 46 3.09 -0.45 7.46
CA LEU A 46 3.23 -0.13 6.04
C LEU A 46 2.28 1.00 5.64
N THR A 47 1.03 1.00 6.10
CA THR A 47 0.08 2.07 5.78
C THR A 47 0.59 3.43 6.27
N ARG A 48 1.12 3.50 7.50
CA ARG A 48 1.68 4.74 8.06
C ARG A 48 2.89 5.20 7.24
N LEU A 49 3.83 4.30 6.98
CA LEU A 49 5.03 4.57 6.19
C LEU A 49 4.70 5.04 4.77
N THR A 50 3.85 4.31 4.04
CA THR A 50 3.53 4.64 2.65
C THR A 50 2.75 5.94 2.56
N THR A 51 1.82 6.20 3.48
CA THR A 51 1.10 7.48 3.53
C THR A 51 2.06 8.65 3.71
N TRP A 52 3.03 8.51 4.62
CA TRP A 52 4.04 9.55 4.83
C TRP A 52 4.92 9.74 3.60
N LEU A 53 5.41 8.65 3.00
CA LEU A 53 6.27 8.70 1.81
C LEU A 53 5.57 9.34 0.61
N GLU A 54 4.31 8.96 0.34
CA GLU A 54 3.52 9.51 -0.76
C GLU A 54 3.20 10.99 -0.56
N ALA A 55 2.90 11.40 0.68
CA ALA A 55 2.73 12.82 1.00
C ALA A 55 4.00 13.66 0.74
N HIS A 56 5.16 13.01 0.75
CA HIS A 56 6.46 13.60 0.41
C HIS A 56 6.91 13.32 -1.05
N GLY A 57 6.00 12.86 -1.91
CA GLY A 57 6.24 12.64 -3.34
C GLY A 57 7.00 11.36 -3.68
N VAL A 58 7.23 10.48 -2.69
CA VAL A 58 7.94 9.22 -2.88
C VAL A 58 6.92 8.13 -3.21
N THR A 59 6.89 7.70 -4.48
CA THR A 59 5.90 6.74 -5.01
C THR A 59 6.52 5.42 -5.48
N ASP A 60 7.84 5.27 -5.31
CA ASP A 60 8.63 4.11 -5.72
C ASP A 60 9.68 3.74 -4.67
N VAL A 61 9.88 2.44 -4.42
CA VAL A 61 10.81 1.93 -3.40
C VAL A 61 12.24 2.35 -3.70
N ALA A 62 12.65 2.36 -4.98
CA ALA A 62 14.01 2.73 -5.37
C ALA A 62 14.34 4.21 -5.12
N SER A 63 13.32 5.04 -4.90
CA SER A 63 13.48 6.47 -4.58
C SER A 63 13.56 6.76 -3.07
N ILE A 64 13.44 5.72 -2.22
CA ILE A 64 13.60 5.88 -0.77
C ILE A 64 15.06 6.15 -0.45
N THR A 65 15.31 7.18 0.36
CA THR A 65 16.65 7.60 0.78
C THR A 65 16.79 7.53 2.30
N PRO A 66 18.02 7.50 2.84
CA PRO A 66 18.24 7.58 4.28
C PRO A 66 17.61 8.82 4.92
N THR A 67 17.53 9.95 4.19
CA THR A 67 16.88 11.17 4.66
C THR A 67 15.38 10.97 4.85
N HIS A 68 14.71 10.27 3.92
CA HIS A 68 13.30 9.92 4.09
C HIS A 68 13.10 9.05 5.33
N LEU A 69 13.91 8.00 5.50
CA LEU A 69 13.81 7.10 6.66
C LEU A 69 14.05 7.83 7.98
N ARG A 70 15.06 8.71 8.05
CA ARG A 70 15.32 9.51 9.25
C ARG A 70 14.12 10.38 9.62
N ARG A 71 13.47 11.02 8.64
CA ARG A 71 12.32 11.87 8.88
C ARG A 71 11.10 11.08 9.33
N VAL A 72 10.81 9.96 8.69
CA VAL A 72 9.75 9.02 9.13
C VAL A 72 9.92 8.68 10.61
N LEU A 73 11.11 8.28 11.04
CA LEU A 73 11.38 7.87 12.43
C LEU A 73 11.29 9.02 13.45
N LEU A 74 11.35 10.27 13.01
CA LEU A 74 11.21 11.44 13.87
C LEU A 74 9.76 11.98 13.89
N GLU A 75 8.97 11.69 12.87
CA GLU A 75 7.64 12.24 12.65
C GLU A 75 6.50 11.24 12.93
N LEU A 76 6.78 9.93 12.99
CA LEU A 76 5.84 8.85 13.34
C LEU A 76 6.17 8.21 14.69
#